data_AF-A0A2D1CK39-F1
#
_entry.id   AF-A0A2D1CK39-F1
#
_cell.length_a   1.000
_cell.length_b   1.000
_cell.length_c   1.000
_cell.angle_alpha   90.00
_cell.angle_beta   90.00
_cell.angle_gamma   90.00
#
_symmetry.space_group_name_H-M   'P 1'
#
loop_
_entity.id
_entity.type
_entity.pdbx_description
1 polymer ?
#
loop_
_entity_poly.entity_id
_entity_poly.type
_entity_poly.pdbx_seq_one_letter_code
_entity_poly.pdbx_strand_id
1 'polypeptide(L)'
;MYKSKILLKYIFSEESEVKDLTEEKYNQDYEALTFSFKEETYQSRLAKKTPTKAGYFVTCWTKDENNCNQPYSKEAFADYLMIIVIDEELSGYFLFPRELLVEKGILTTFEHKNKMAFRVYPKWCNQLNKTAGQTQKWQCKYFFEY
;
A
#
# COMPACT_ATOMS: atom_id res chain seq x y z
N MET A 1 19.60 -2.50 0.35
CA MET A 1 18.59 -3.50 0.78
C MET A 1 17.37 -2.73 1.25
N TYR A 2 16.17 -3.06 0.78
CA TYR A 2 14.93 -2.38 1.16
C TYR A 2 14.62 -2.54 2.66
N LYS A 3 14.19 -1.46 3.32
CA LYS A 3 13.82 -1.47 4.74
C LYS A 3 12.59 -2.34 4.99
N SER A 4 11.63 -2.29 4.07
CA SER A 4 10.38 -3.08 4.09
C SER A 4 10.62 -4.59 4.12
N LYS A 5 11.70 -5.10 3.50
CA LYS A 5 12.03 -6.54 3.50
C LYS A 5 12.30 -7.10 4.91
N ILE A 6 12.87 -6.30 5.80
CA ILE A 6 13.12 -6.73 7.19
C ILE A 6 11.79 -6.86 7.95
N LEU A 7 10.92 -5.87 7.78
CA LEU A 7 9.60 -5.83 8.42
C LEU A 7 8.69 -6.96 7.91
N LEU A 8 8.68 -7.23 6.60
CA LEU A 8 7.92 -8.34 6.01
C LEU A 8 8.32 -9.68 6.62
N LYS A 9 9.62 -9.91 6.84
CA LYS A 9 10.06 -11.14 7.52
C LYS A 9 9.45 -11.23 8.90
N TYR A 10 9.52 -10.17 9.71
CA TYR A 10 8.92 -10.15 11.05
C TYR A 10 7.40 -10.35 11.05
N ILE A 11 6.67 -9.74 10.10
CA ILE A 11 5.20 -9.88 9.99
C ILE A 11 4.76 -11.31 9.73
N PHE A 12 5.45 -11.96 8.78
CA PHE A 12 5.01 -13.23 8.24
C PHE A 12 5.79 -14.41 8.82
N SER A 13 6.83 -14.18 9.63
CA SER A 13 7.59 -15.24 10.31
C SER A 13 6.96 -15.60 11.64
N GLU A 14 6.23 -16.71 11.66
CA GLU A 14 6.37 -17.75 12.71
C GLU A 14 5.91 -19.13 12.19
N GLU A 15 4.97 -19.23 11.24
CA GLU A 15 4.42 -20.55 10.82
C GLU A 15 4.34 -20.83 9.31
N SER A 16 4.65 -19.88 8.44
CA SER A 16 4.58 -20.10 6.98
C SER A 16 5.52 -19.19 6.21
N GLU A 17 6.14 -19.73 5.16
CA GLU A 17 7.13 -19.01 4.35
C GLU A 17 6.45 -18.04 3.36
N VAL A 18 6.96 -16.81 3.28
CA VAL A 18 6.67 -15.88 2.19
C VAL A 18 7.31 -16.40 0.91
N LYS A 19 6.50 -16.67 -0.11
CA LYS A 19 6.97 -17.20 -1.40
C LYS A 19 7.07 -16.12 -2.46
N ASP A 20 7.93 -16.35 -3.45
CA ASP A 20 8.06 -15.54 -4.67
C ASP A 20 8.32 -14.04 -4.44
N LEU A 21 9.01 -13.70 -3.34
CA LEU A 21 9.29 -12.31 -2.97
C LEU A 21 10.17 -11.63 -4.02
N THR A 22 9.56 -10.72 -4.79
CA THR A 22 10.17 -10.08 -5.96
C THR A 22 9.99 -8.57 -5.89
N GLU A 23 10.96 -7.82 -6.42
CA GLU A 23 10.87 -6.36 -6.58
C GLU A 23 10.04 -6.00 -7.82
N GLU A 24 9.05 -5.13 -7.65
CA GLU A 24 8.20 -4.63 -8.74
C GLU A 24 8.89 -3.46 -9.45
N LYS A 25 8.77 -3.37 -10.78
CA LYS A 25 9.56 -2.49 -11.64
C LYS A 25 9.19 -1.00 -11.55
N TYR A 26 7.91 -0.67 -11.43
CA TYR A 26 7.40 0.67 -11.68
C TYR A 26 7.36 1.55 -10.43
N ASN A 27 7.19 0.96 -9.25
CA ASN A 27 7.03 1.71 -7.99
C ASN A 27 8.24 1.52 -7.05
N GLN A 28 9.42 1.23 -7.61
CA GLN A 28 10.66 0.95 -6.87
C GLN A 28 11.05 2.03 -5.86
N ASP A 29 10.75 3.30 -6.16
CA ASP A 29 10.96 4.40 -5.23
C ASP A 29 10.25 4.20 -3.89
N TYR A 30 9.16 3.43 -3.87
CA TYR A 30 8.37 3.09 -2.69
C TYR A 30 8.57 1.63 -2.30
N GLU A 31 9.76 1.07 -2.55
CA GLU A 31 10.16 -0.30 -2.21
C GLU A 31 9.08 -1.33 -2.60
N ALA A 32 8.62 -1.23 -3.84
CA ALA A 32 7.53 -2.06 -4.30
C ALA A 32 7.93 -3.53 -4.41
N LEU A 33 7.17 -4.40 -3.73
CA LEU A 33 7.38 -5.83 -3.72
C LEU A 33 6.08 -6.56 -4.08
N THR A 34 6.23 -7.75 -4.66
CA THR A 34 5.18 -8.74 -4.85
C THR A 34 5.59 -10.03 -4.17
N PHE A 35 4.65 -10.73 -3.55
CA PHE A 35 4.87 -12.03 -2.93
C PHE A 35 3.56 -12.77 -2.72
N SER A 36 3.63 -14.03 -2.30
CA SER A 36 2.47 -14.79 -1.84
C SER A 36 2.67 -15.30 -0.41
N PHE A 37 1.57 -15.41 0.33
CA PHE A 37 1.52 -15.94 1.69
C PHE A 37 0.17 -16.65 1.88
N LYS A 38 0.18 -17.91 2.35
CA LYS A 38 -1.02 -18.74 2.55
C LYS A 38 -1.99 -18.73 1.36
N GLU A 39 -1.44 -18.90 0.15
CA GLU A 39 -2.19 -18.93 -1.13
C GLU A 39 -2.81 -17.59 -1.56
N GLU A 40 -2.64 -16.53 -0.78
CA GLU A 40 -3.04 -15.17 -1.13
C GLU A 40 -1.86 -14.39 -1.71
N THR A 41 -2.16 -13.49 -2.63
CA THR A 41 -1.17 -12.62 -3.29
C THR A 41 -1.12 -11.24 -2.66
N TYR A 42 0.08 -10.69 -2.55
CA TYR A 42 0.34 -9.41 -1.90
C TYR A 42 1.18 -8.50 -2.80
N GLN A 43 0.83 -7.23 -2.79
CA GLN A 43 1.71 -6.15 -3.20
C GLN A 43 2.03 -5.28 -1.98
N SER A 44 3.30 -4.98 -1.71
CA SER A 44 3.67 -4.06 -0.64
C SER A 44 4.34 -2.80 -1.16
N ARG A 45 4.25 -1.72 -0.38
CA ARG A 45 4.94 -0.44 -0.60
C ARG A 45 5.41 0.15 0.73
N LEU A 46 6.52 0.87 0.73
CA LEU A 46 6.95 1.76 1.81
C LEU A 46 6.48 3.19 1.51
N ALA A 47 5.52 3.68 2.27
CA ALA A 47 5.02 5.05 2.12
C ALA A 47 6.02 6.08 2.63
N LYS A 48 6.01 7.29 2.06
CA LYS A 48 6.97 8.36 2.37
C LYS A 48 6.29 9.55 3.02
N LYS A 49 6.90 10.06 4.08
CA LYS A 49 6.54 11.36 4.66
C LYS A 49 6.91 12.47 3.66
N THR A 50 6.08 13.50 3.57
CA THR A 50 6.33 14.65 2.70
C THR A 50 6.35 15.93 3.53
N PRO A 51 7.21 16.93 3.22
CA PRO A 51 7.44 18.06 4.12
C PRO A 51 6.20 18.90 4.44
N THR A 52 5.29 19.06 3.46
CA THR A 52 4.21 20.07 3.55
C THR A 52 2.81 19.49 3.76
N LYS A 53 2.66 18.16 3.77
CA LYS A 53 1.35 17.51 3.84
C LYS A 53 1.37 16.37 4.85
N ALA A 54 0.39 16.37 5.74
CA ALA A 54 0.16 15.31 6.71
C ALA A 54 -0.07 13.94 6.03
N GLY A 55 0.16 12.87 6.78
CA GLY A 55 0.13 11.49 6.30
C GLY A 55 1.31 11.16 5.38
N TYR A 56 1.29 9.94 4.86
CA TYR A 56 2.38 9.36 4.08
C TYR A 56 1.91 9.12 2.66
N PHE A 57 2.68 9.61 1.69
CA PHE A 57 2.39 9.47 0.28
C PHE A 57 2.89 8.14 -0.25
N VAL A 58 2.10 7.50 -1.12
CA VAL A 58 2.48 6.23 -1.75
C VAL A 58 1.94 6.16 -3.17
N THR A 59 2.70 5.51 -4.06
CA THR A 59 2.30 5.24 -5.44
C THR A 59 1.81 3.81 -5.61
N CYS A 60 0.83 3.63 -6.49
CA CYS A 60 0.27 2.34 -6.87
C CYS A 60 -0.21 2.42 -8.33
N TRP A 61 0.69 2.18 -9.28
CA TRP A 61 0.40 2.26 -10.71
C TRP A 61 1.20 1.23 -11.52
N THR A 62 0.79 0.99 -12.76
CA THR A 62 1.45 0.11 -13.73
C THR A 62 1.51 0.79 -15.10
N LYS A 63 2.12 0.16 -16.11
CA LYS A 63 2.07 0.61 -17.50
C LYS A 63 1.05 -0.19 -18.31
N ASP A 64 0.40 0.47 -19.26
CA ASP A 64 -0.35 -0.21 -20.32
C ASP A 64 0.57 -0.67 -21.46
N GLU A 65 -0.02 -1.33 -22.46
CA GLU A 65 0.64 -1.78 -23.68
C GLU A 65 1.30 -0.65 -24.49
N ASN A 66 0.82 0.60 -24.31
CA ASN A 66 1.35 1.80 -24.95
C ASN A 66 2.41 2.50 -24.07
N ASN A 67 2.91 1.83 -23.03
CA ASN A 67 3.86 2.36 -22.05
C ASN A 67 3.38 3.60 -21.26
N CYS A 68 2.08 3.87 -21.24
CA CYS A 68 1.48 4.96 -20.48
C CYS A 68 1.21 4.54 -19.03
N ASN A 69 1.43 5.45 -18.09
CA ASN A 69 1.19 5.18 -16.68
C ASN A 69 -0.33 5.14 -16.41
N GLN A 70 -0.77 4.09 -15.73
CA GLN A 70 -2.17 3.86 -15.40
C GLN A 70 -2.33 3.28 -13.99
N PRO A 71 -3.48 3.50 -13.33
CA PRO A 71 -3.83 2.74 -12.14
C PRO A 71 -3.95 1.25 -12.48
N TYR A 72 -3.71 0.38 -11.50
CA TYR A 72 -4.02 -1.03 -11.65
C TYR A 72 -5.52 -1.25 -11.84
N SER A 73 -5.92 -2.23 -12.66
CA SER A 73 -7.30 -2.72 -12.68
C SER A 73 -7.56 -3.66 -11.51
N LYS A 74 -8.83 -3.87 -11.15
CA LYS A 74 -9.22 -4.87 -10.17
C LYS A 74 -8.66 -6.26 -10.55
N GLU A 75 -8.82 -6.66 -11.80
CA GLU A 75 -8.53 -8.02 -12.29
C GLU A 75 -7.03 -8.33 -12.26
N ALA A 76 -6.18 -7.31 -12.45
CA ALA A 76 -4.73 -7.46 -12.49
C ALA A 76 -4.05 -7.21 -11.13
N PHE A 77 -4.82 -6.97 -10.07
CA PHE A 77 -4.29 -6.62 -8.76
C PHE A 77 -4.25 -7.80 -7.80
N ALA A 78 -3.26 -7.79 -6.90
CA ALA A 78 -3.11 -8.76 -5.84
C ALA A 78 -4.32 -8.76 -4.88
N ASP A 79 -4.47 -9.81 -4.08
CA ASP A 79 -5.56 -9.91 -3.10
C ASP A 79 -5.47 -8.83 -2.03
N TYR A 80 -4.24 -8.42 -1.66
CA TYR A 80 -4.00 -7.33 -0.73
C TYR A 80 -2.93 -6.34 -1.19
N LEU A 81 -3.14 -5.09 -0.79
CA LEU A 81 -2.11 -4.04 -0.77
C LEU A 81 -1.66 -3.81 0.67
N MET A 82 -0.39 -4.08 0.94
CA MET A 82 0.27 -3.74 2.19
C MET A 82 1.00 -2.40 2.07
N ILE A 83 0.65 -1.41 2.89
CA ILE A 83 1.36 -0.12 2.95
C ILE A 83 2.10 -0.01 4.27
N ILE A 84 3.43 -0.14 4.22
CA ILE A 84 4.31 -0.01 5.37
C ILE A 84 4.61 1.47 5.60
N VAL A 85 4.62 1.87 6.86
CA VAL A 85 5.04 3.20 7.31
C VAL A 85 6.14 3.03 8.35
N ILE A 86 7.26 3.70 8.13
CA ILE A 86 8.39 3.78 9.08
C ILE A 86 8.74 5.26 9.21
N ASP A 87 8.60 5.81 10.41
CA ASP A 87 8.83 7.21 10.75
C ASP A 87 9.49 7.30 12.12
N GLU A 88 10.83 7.19 12.11
CA GLU A 88 11.65 7.12 13.34
C GLU A 88 11.20 5.95 14.24
N GLU A 89 10.73 6.24 15.45
CA GLU A 89 10.25 5.25 16.43
C GLU A 89 8.83 4.75 16.13
N LEU A 90 8.11 5.38 15.18
CA LEU A 90 6.75 5.00 14.82
C LEU A 90 6.77 4.11 13.59
N SER A 91 6.26 2.89 13.73
CA SER A 91 6.13 1.98 12.61
C SER A 91 4.83 1.18 12.65
N GLY A 92 4.38 0.79 11.47
CA GLY A 92 3.15 0.04 11.31
C GLY A 92 2.86 -0.21 9.84
N TYR A 93 1.76 -0.90 9.58
CA TYR A 93 1.33 -1.17 8.22
C TYR A 93 -0.19 -1.14 8.10
N PHE A 94 -0.64 -0.81 6.89
CA PHE A 94 -2.00 -1.03 6.47
C PHE A 94 -2.08 -2.30 5.64
N LEU A 95 -3.15 -3.07 5.80
CA LEU A 95 -3.46 -4.21 4.94
C LEU A 95 -4.83 -4.05 4.32
N PHE A 96 -4.87 -3.58 3.08
CA PHE A 96 -6.11 -3.30 2.37
C PHE A 96 -6.48 -4.46 1.44
N PRO A 97 -7.65 -5.10 1.58
CA PRO A 97 -8.12 -6.08 0.60
C PRO A 97 -8.46 -5.41 -0.72
N ARG A 98 -8.28 -6.12 -1.83
CA ARG A 98 -8.56 -5.65 -3.20
C ARG A 98 -9.92 -4.98 -3.36
N GLU A 99 -10.98 -5.59 -2.79
CA GLU A 99 -12.35 -5.06 -2.89
C GLU A 99 -12.51 -3.69 -2.21
N LEU A 100 -11.81 -3.45 -1.09
CA LEU A 100 -11.81 -2.13 -0.45
C LEU A 100 -11.10 -1.10 -1.34
N LEU A 101 -10.01 -1.48 -2.01
CA LEU A 101 -9.30 -0.57 -2.92
C LEU A 101 -10.17 -0.17 -4.11
N VAL A 102 -11.06 -1.06 -4.58
CA VAL A 102 -12.08 -0.73 -5.57
C VAL A 102 -13.11 0.25 -4.98
N GLU A 103 -13.66 -0.05 -3.81
CA GLU A 103 -14.65 0.80 -3.11
C GLU A 103 -14.12 2.23 -2.88
N LYS A 104 -12.81 2.38 -2.60
CA LYS A 104 -12.17 3.70 -2.36
C LYS A 104 -11.63 4.36 -3.63
N GLY A 105 -11.89 3.79 -4.81
CA GLY A 105 -11.49 4.34 -6.11
C GLY A 105 -9.97 4.40 -6.28
N ILE A 106 -9.26 3.39 -5.80
CA ILE A 106 -7.81 3.23 -6.00
C ILE A 106 -7.55 2.34 -7.21
N LEU A 107 -8.25 1.21 -7.34
CA LEU A 107 -8.12 0.30 -8.49
C LEU A 107 -9.19 0.56 -9.53
N THR A 108 -8.82 0.65 -10.80
CA THR A 108 -9.71 0.87 -11.95
C THR A 108 -10.73 -0.27 -12.09
N THR A 109 -11.98 0.10 -12.37
CA THR A 109 -13.03 -0.80 -12.85
C THR A 109 -13.48 -0.34 -14.24
N PHE A 110 -14.36 -1.10 -14.90
CA PHE A 110 -14.90 -0.72 -16.21
C PHE A 110 -15.66 0.62 -16.20
N GLU A 111 -16.14 1.06 -15.03
CA GLU A 111 -16.96 2.28 -14.88
C GLU A 111 -16.12 3.55 -14.70
N HIS A 112 -14.96 3.47 -14.05
CA HIS A 112 -14.23 4.66 -13.58
C HIS A 112 -12.70 4.51 -13.61
N LYS A 113 -12.01 5.53 -14.12
CA LYS A 113 -10.55 5.68 -14.03
C LYS A 113 -10.14 6.10 -12.62
N ASN A 114 -9.28 5.31 -11.99
CA ASN A 114 -8.94 5.48 -10.57
C ASN A 114 -7.54 6.08 -10.34
N LYS A 115 -6.97 5.93 -9.14
CA LYS A 115 -5.81 6.72 -8.66
C LYS A 115 -4.49 5.99 -8.85
N MET A 116 -3.45 6.70 -9.29
CA MET A 116 -2.07 6.19 -9.34
C MET A 116 -1.27 6.40 -8.04
N ALA A 117 -1.79 7.23 -7.14
CA ALA A 117 -1.16 7.53 -5.86
C ALA A 117 -2.20 8.01 -4.84
N PHE A 118 -1.91 7.82 -3.56
CA PHE A 118 -2.78 8.26 -2.47
C PHE A 118 -1.97 8.50 -1.19
N ARG A 119 -2.66 8.92 -0.14
CA ARG A 119 -2.08 9.09 1.20
C ARG A 119 -2.69 8.10 2.18
N VAL A 120 -1.84 7.58 3.05
CA VAL A 120 -2.25 6.84 4.23
C VAL A 120 -2.03 7.66 5.49
N TYR A 121 -2.92 7.51 6.46
CA TYR A 121 -2.94 8.25 7.71
C TYR A 121 -2.95 7.25 8.87
N PRO A 122 -1.78 6.88 9.43
CA PRO A 122 -1.69 6.07 10.64
C PRO A 122 -2.49 6.66 11.80
N LYS A 123 -2.76 5.84 12.82
CA LYS A 123 -3.52 6.26 14.01
C LYS A 123 -2.89 7.46 14.72
N TRP A 124 -1.56 7.57 14.70
CA TRP A 124 -0.82 8.69 15.29
C TRP A 124 -0.92 10.03 14.52
N CYS A 125 -1.51 10.05 13.32
CA CYS A 125 -1.72 11.30 12.59
C CYS A 125 -2.82 12.14 13.26
N ASN A 126 -2.45 13.32 13.77
CA ASN A 126 -3.37 14.25 14.43
C ASN A 126 -3.57 15.53 13.60
N GLN A 127 -4.55 16.36 14.00
CA GLN A 127 -4.84 17.67 13.39
C GLN A 127 -5.10 17.62 11.87
N LEU A 128 -5.72 16.52 11.41
CA LEU A 128 -6.05 16.33 10.01
C LEU A 128 -7.19 17.26 9.57
N ASN A 129 -7.12 17.74 8.33
CA ASN A 129 -8.27 18.40 7.72
C ASN A 129 -9.44 17.41 7.53
N LYS A 130 -10.64 17.91 7.22
CA LYS A 130 -11.87 17.09 7.12
C LYS A 130 -11.72 15.87 6.21
N THR A 131 -11.16 16.05 5.02
CA THR A 131 -10.98 14.98 4.02
C THR A 131 -9.96 13.94 4.47
N ALA A 132 -8.82 14.38 5.03
CA ALA A 132 -7.81 13.49 5.57
C ALA A 132 -8.33 12.72 6.78
N GLY A 133 -9.12 13.35 7.65
CA GLY A 133 -9.78 12.69 8.79
C GLY A 133 -10.79 11.63 8.34
N GLN A 134 -11.60 11.90 7.32
CA GLN A 134 -12.49 10.88 6.74
C GLN A 134 -11.71 9.72 6.12
N THR A 135 -10.57 10.00 5.49
CA THR A 135 -9.68 8.98 4.91
C THR A 135 -9.07 8.12 6.01
N GLN A 136 -8.54 8.74 7.06
CA GLN A 136 -8.01 8.05 8.24
C GLN A 136 -9.06 7.12 8.87
N LYS A 137 -10.32 7.56 9.01
CA LYS A 137 -11.39 6.76 9.64
C LYS A 137 -11.55 5.37 9.04
N TRP A 138 -11.52 5.25 7.71
CA TRP A 138 -11.64 3.93 7.08
C TRP A 138 -10.31 3.19 7.10
N GLN A 139 -9.18 3.89 6.94
CA GLN A 139 -7.84 3.28 6.94
C GLN A 139 -7.49 2.66 8.30
N CYS A 140 -7.87 3.31 9.41
CA CYS A 140 -7.57 2.85 10.77
C CYS A 140 -8.14 1.47 11.10
N LYS A 141 -9.19 1.03 10.40
CA LYS A 141 -9.75 -0.32 10.54
C LYS A 141 -8.81 -1.42 10.02
N TYR A 142 -7.85 -1.04 9.19
CA TYR A 142 -6.90 -1.91 8.52
C TYR A 142 -5.46 -1.60 8.95
N PHE A 143 -5.27 -0.79 10.00
CA PHE A 143 -3.95 -0.36 10.47
C PHE A 143 -3.50 -1.17 11.68
N PHE A 144 -2.30 -1.72 11.57
CA PHE A 144 -1.60 -2.48 12.59
C PHE A 144 -0.33 -1.71 12.98
N GLU A 145 -0.20 -1.43 14.27
CA GLU A 145 0.92 -0.73 14.87
C GLU A 145 1.88 -1.75 15.48
N TYR A 146 3.18 -1.43 15.47
CA TYR A 146 4.21 -2.21 16.19
C TYR A 146 4.60 -1.55 17.50
#